data_AF-A0A350PDI3-F1
#
_entry.id   AF-A0A350PDI3-F1
#
_cell.length_a   1.000
_cell.length_b   1.000
_cell.length_c   1.000
_cell.angle_alpha   90.00
_cell.angle_beta   90.00
_cell.angle_gamma   90.00
#
_symmetry.space_group_name_H-M   'P 1'
#
loop_
_entity.id
_entity.type
_entity.pdbx_description
1 polymer ?
#
loop_
_entity_poly.entity_id
_entity_poly.type
_entity_poly.pdbx_seq_one_letter_code
_entity_poly.pdbx_strand_id
1 'polypeptide(L)'
;CPDDGETTVDVEIDIDLIKVQKSKEHKNIIKLDDAYSMKLRYPSFEQFIGNNFEINDNVSDVTKSLDMITSCIEMVYDKEESWNVSECSKKELTEFVDQLNSKQFKEIEKFFETTPKLSHTVKVKNPNTNVESDVVLEGLASFFS
;
A
#
# COMPACT_ATOMS: atom_id res chain seq x y z
N CYS A 1 -19.06 -6.62 -17.33
CA CYS A 1 -18.12 -5.69 -17.95
C CYS A 1 -18.31 -4.37 -17.23
N PRO A 2 -17.29 -3.50 -17.12
CA PRO A 2 -17.40 -2.28 -16.32
C PRO A 2 -18.51 -1.32 -16.77
N ASP A 3 -18.96 -1.44 -18.02
CA ASP A 3 -19.96 -0.59 -18.66
C ASP A 3 -21.40 -0.91 -18.26
N ASP A 4 -21.73 -2.18 -18.00
CA ASP A 4 -23.08 -2.62 -17.61
C ASP A 4 -23.15 -3.31 -16.25
N GLY A 5 -22.02 -3.70 -15.67
CA GLY A 5 -21.94 -4.40 -14.38
C GLY A 5 -22.48 -5.83 -14.36
N GLU A 6 -23.07 -6.32 -15.47
CA GLU A 6 -23.78 -7.60 -15.52
C GLU A 6 -23.12 -8.62 -16.48
N THR A 7 -22.55 -8.16 -17.61
CA THR A 7 -22.05 -9.08 -18.64
C THR A 7 -20.69 -9.67 -18.27
N THR A 8 -20.55 -10.96 -18.07
CA THR A 8 -19.22 -11.58 -17.84
C THR A 8 -18.54 -11.94 -19.16
N VAL A 9 -17.22 -11.73 -19.23
CA VAL A 9 -16.40 -12.11 -20.40
C VAL A 9 -15.18 -12.86 -19.89
N ASP A 10 -15.00 -14.07 -20.38
CA ASP A 10 -13.82 -14.88 -20.07
C ASP A 10 -12.61 -14.33 -20.85
N VAL A 11 -11.53 -14.03 -20.13
CA VAL A 11 -10.26 -13.60 -20.72
C VAL A 11 -9.14 -14.44 -20.15
N GLU A 12 -8.32 -15.01 -21.02
CA GLU A 12 -7.12 -15.75 -20.64
C GLU A 12 -5.97 -14.75 -20.46
N ILE A 13 -5.36 -14.74 -19.27
CA ILE A 13 -4.29 -13.83 -18.91
C ILE A 13 -3.04 -14.65 -18.65
N ASP A 14 -2.01 -14.38 -19.43
CA ASP A 14 -0.70 -14.95 -19.19
C ASP A 14 -0.06 -14.28 -17.96
N ILE A 15 0.17 -15.07 -16.93
CA ILE A 15 0.77 -14.62 -15.67
C ILE A 15 2.19 -14.06 -15.90
N ASP A 16 2.91 -14.55 -16.90
CA ASP A 16 4.26 -14.08 -17.22
C ASP A 16 4.27 -12.63 -17.75
N LEU A 17 3.12 -12.14 -18.24
CA LEU A 17 2.95 -10.75 -18.67
C LEU A 17 2.68 -9.80 -17.50
N ILE A 18 2.33 -10.32 -16.32
CA ILE A 18 2.11 -9.52 -15.13
C ILE A 18 3.47 -9.13 -14.55
N LYS A 19 3.79 -7.83 -14.63
CA LYS A 19 5.06 -7.30 -14.15
C LYS A 19 4.85 -6.38 -12.97
N VAL A 20 5.85 -6.33 -12.10
CA VAL A 20 5.90 -5.35 -11.01
C VAL A 20 6.09 -3.96 -11.63
N GLN A 21 5.10 -3.11 -11.48
CA GLN A 21 5.19 -1.70 -11.83
C GLN A 21 5.91 -0.97 -10.69
N LYS A 22 7.02 -0.30 -11.02
CA LYS A 22 7.81 0.48 -10.06
C LYS A 22 7.74 1.94 -10.42
N SER A 23 7.33 2.78 -9.46
CA SER A 23 7.45 4.23 -9.63
C SER A 23 8.89 4.67 -9.44
N LYS A 24 9.40 5.53 -10.34
CA LYS A 24 10.73 6.16 -10.19
C LYS A 24 10.78 7.10 -8.99
N GLU A 25 9.62 7.57 -8.53
CA GLU A 25 9.51 8.45 -7.37
C GLU A 25 9.52 7.69 -6.05
N HIS A 26 9.42 6.36 -6.08
CA HIS A 26 9.37 5.56 -4.87
C HIS A 26 10.69 5.62 -4.11
N LYS A 27 10.62 5.97 -2.83
CA LYS A 27 11.76 6.04 -1.93
C LYS A 27 11.40 5.39 -0.60
N ASN A 28 12.23 4.48 -0.15
CA ASN A 28 12.05 3.84 1.15
C ASN A 28 12.40 4.78 2.30
N ILE A 29 13.19 5.82 2.05
CA ILE A 29 13.50 6.86 3.04
C ILE A 29 12.69 8.12 2.67
N ILE A 30 11.76 8.47 3.55
CA ILE A 30 10.93 9.67 3.43
C ILE A 30 11.44 10.74 4.40
N LYS A 31 11.48 11.99 3.94
CA LYS A 31 11.84 13.13 4.78
C LYS A 31 10.54 13.67 5.38
N LEU A 32 10.38 13.56 6.70
CA LEU A 32 9.18 14.03 7.39
C LEU A 32 9.21 15.55 7.54
N ASP A 33 10.36 16.09 7.96
CA ASP A 33 10.64 17.52 8.05
C ASP A 33 12.15 17.78 8.06
N ASP A 34 12.58 18.98 8.46
CA ASP A 34 14.00 19.35 8.51
C ASP A 34 14.78 18.72 9.68
N ALA A 35 14.09 18.14 10.66
CA ALA A 35 14.69 17.45 11.79
C ALA A 35 14.70 15.93 11.59
N TYR A 36 13.61 15.36 11.09
CA TYR A 36 13.40 13.91 11.05
C TYR A 36 13.23 13.35 9.64
N SER A 37 13.79 12.16 9.44
CA SER A 37 13.53 11.30 8.30
C SER A 37 13.18 9.90 8.79
N MET A 38 12.45 9.14 7.99
CA MET A 38 12.00 7.80 8.35
C MET A 38 12.25 6.85 7.19
N LYS A 39 12.84 5.69 7.49
CA LYS A 39 12.93 4.58 6.55
C LYS A 39 11.79 3.61 6.80
N LEU A 40 10.99 3.40 5.77
CA LEU A 40 9.89 2.45 5.74
C LEU A 40 10.31 1.17 5.00
N ARG A 41 9.79 0.05 5.48
CA ARG A 41 9.82 -1.26 4.85
C ARG A 41 8.40 -1.64 4.42
N TYR A 42 8.31 -2.56 3.47
CA TYR A 42 7.02 -3.09 3.06
C TYR A 42 6.47 -4.04 4.12
N PRO A 43 5.15 -4.07 4.33
CA PRO A 43 4.53 -5.05 5.22
C PRO A 43 4.79 -6.46 4.70
N SER A 44 4.95 -7.42 5.61
CA SER A 44 4.98 -8.83 5.20
C SER A 44 3.62 -9.26 4.64
N PHE A 45 3.59 -10.37 3.89
CA PHE A 45 2.33 -10.91 3.39
C PHE A 45 1.33 -11.20 4.51
N GLU A 46 1.78 -11.78 5.63
CA GLU A 46 0.95 -12.04 6.81
C GLU A 46 0.39 -10.75 7.42
N GLN A 47 1.22 -9.69 7.52
CA GLN A 47 0.77 -8.39 8.03
C GLN A 47 -0.23 -7.72 7.08
N PHE A 48 -0.03 -7.86 5.77
CA PHE A 48 -0.95 -7.35 4.77
C PHE A 48 -2.30 -8.06 4.81
N ILE A 49 -2.32 -9.39 4.94
CA ILE A 49 -3.55 -10.17 5.05
C ILE A 49 -4.27 -9.87 6.37
N GLY A 50 -3.56 -9.88 7.49
CA GLY A 50 -4.12 -9.56 8.81
C GLY A 50 -4.78 -8.17 8.83
N ASN A 51 -4.14 -7.16 8.26
CA ASN A 51 -4.68 -5.79 8.26
C ASN A 51 -5.84 -5.57 7.27
N ASN A 52 -5.85 -6.24 6.11
CA ASN A 52 -6.87 -6.00 5.07
C ASN A 52 -8.06 -6.97 5.13
N PHE A 53 -7.89 -8.17 5.67
CA PHE A 53 -8.92 -9.22 5.66
C PHE A 53 -9.46 -9.58 7.04
N GLU A 54 -8.76 -9.26 8.14
CA GLU A 54 -9.36 -9.40 9.47
C GLU A 54 -10.28 -8.21 9.78
N ILE A 55 -11.56 -8.41 9.46
CA ILE A 55 -12.66 -7.59 9.97
C ILE A 55 -12.83 -7.92 11.46
N ASN A 56 -11.90 -7.47 12.28
CA ASN A 56 -12.16 -7.32 13.71
C ASN A 56 -12.99 -6.04 13.87
N ASP A 57 -14.31 -6.19 14.06
CA ASP A 57 -15.33 -5.13 14.17
C ASP A 57 -15.14 -4.15 15.34
N ASN A 58 -14.15 -4.38 16.21
CA ASN A 58 -13.98 -3.64 17.48
C ASN A 58 -12.77 -2.68 17.51
N VAL A 59 -12.02 -2.54 16.41
CA VAL A 59 -10.87 -1.63 16.33
C VAL A 59 -11.13 -0.60 15.24
N SER A 60 -11.03 0.69 15.57
CA SER A 60 -11.27 1.78 14.62
C SER A 60 -10.33 1.68 13.41
N ASP A 61 -10.81 2.03 12.22
CA ASP A 61 -10.01 2.02 10.98
C ASP A 61 -8.77 2.92 11.08
N VAL A 62 -8.85 3.98 11.90
CA VAL A 62 -7.73 4.87 12.21
C VAL A 62 -6.64 4.13 12.98
N THR A 63 -6.99 3.39 14.03
CA THR A 63 -6.03 2.59 14.81
C THR A 63 -5.36 1.52 13.95
N LYS A 64 -6.11 0.84 13.08
CA LYS A 64 -5.55 -0.14 12.13
C LYS A 64 -4.55 0.50 11.17
N SER A 65 -4.87 1.68 10.65
CA SER A 65 -3.98 2.43 9.76
C SER A 65 -2.68 2.84 10.47
N LEU A 66 -2.76 3.32 11.72
CA LEU A 66 -1.60 3.68 12.53
C LEU A 66 -0.72 2.47 12.87
N ASP A 67 -1.33 1.34 13.23
CA ASP A 67 -0.63 0.09 13.48
C ASP A 67 0.08 -0.42 12.22
N MET A 68 -0.57 -0.32 11.05
CA MET A 68 0.02 -0.67 9.77
C MET A 68 1.24 0.20 9.47
N ILE A 69 1.13 1.52 9.59
CA ILE A 69 2.25 2.46 9.40
C ILE A 69 3.39 2.11 10.37
N THR A 70 3.08 1.96 11.65
CA THR A 70 4.07 1.62 12.71
C THR A 70 4.81 0.33 12.38
N SER A 71 4.11 -0.70 11.90
CA SER A 71 4.73 -1.98 11.53
C SER A 71 5.68 -1.89 10.34
N CYS A 72 5.48 -0.89 9.49
CA CYS A 72 6.28 -0.59 8.31
C CYS A 72 7.48 0.31 8.62
N ILE A 73 7.63 0.84 9.85
CA ILE A 73 8.82 1.61 10.21
C ILE A 73 10.00 0.64 10.38
N GLU A 74 11.13 0.96 9.76
CA GLU A 74 12.39 0.23 9.90
C GLU A 74 13.38 1.02 10.75
N MET A 75 13.55 2.31 10.43
CA MET A 75 14.46 3.21 11.14
C MET A 75 13.92 4.63 11.15
N VAL A 76 14.18 5.36 12.24
CA VAL A 76 13.94 6.80 12.35
C VAL A 76 15.30 7.48 12.47
N TYR A 77 15.45 8.60 11.76
CA TYR A 77 16.67 9.39 11.73
C TYR A 77 16.36 10.80 12.18
N ASP A 78 17.27 11.39 12.94
CA ASP A 78 17.34 12.83 13.10
C ASP A 78 18.65 13.39 12.50
N LYS A 79 19.10 14.57 12.96
CA LYS A 79 20.33 15.20 12.46
C LYS A 79 21.62 14.56 12.99
N GLU A 80 21.56 13.82 14.09
CA GLU A 80 22.73 13.36 14.85
C GLU A 80 22.73 11.84 15.08
N GLU A 81 21.54 11.24 15.21
CA GLU A 81 21.30 9.86 15.60
C GLU A 81 20.36 9.13 14.62
N SER A 82 20.43 7.80 14.66
CA SER A 82 19.51 6.90 13.96
C SER A 82 19.11 5.78 14.89
N TRP A 83 17.82 5.57 15.06
CA TRP A 83 17.28 4.52 15.91
C TRP A 83 16.64 3.44 15.05
N ASN A 84 17.03 2.19 15.29
CA ASN A 84 16.33 1.06 14.70
C ASN A 84 15.03 0.83 15.46
N VAL A 85 13.96 0.48 14.76
CA VAL A 85 12.70 0.07 15.40
C VAL A 85 12.89 -1.04 16.43
N SER A 86 13.90 -1.92 16.26
CA SER A 86 14.23 -2.94 17.26
C SER A 86 14.71 -2.39 18.61
N GLU A 87 15.15 -1.15 18.65
CA GLU A 87 15.64 -0.45 19.84
C GLU A 87 14.54 0.40 20.51
N CYS A 88 13.41 0.58 19.82
CA CYS A 88 12.25 1.32 20.32
C CYS A 88 11.14 0.36 20.75
N SER A 89 10.37 0.73 21.78
CA SER A 89 9.15 0.03 22.13
C SER A 89 8.04 0.33 21.11
N LYS A 90 7.09 -0.59 20.94
CA LYS A 90 5.91 -0.37 20.10
C LYS A 90 5.15 0.91 20.51
N LYS A 91 5.08 1.18 21.82
CA LYS A 91 4.40 2.36 22.36
C LYS A 91 5.07 3.66 21.92
N GLU A 92 6.40 3.75 21.98
CA GLU A 92 7.14 4.94 21.54
C GLU A 92 6.95 5.21 20.05
N LEU A 93 6.92 4.15 19.22
CA LEU A 93 6.67 4.29 17.79
C LEU A 93 5.24 4.73 17.49
N THR A 94 4.25 4.19 18.20
CA THR A 94 2.86 4.64 18.06
C THR A 94 2.70 6.10 18.48
N GLU A 95 3.29 6.50 19.61
CA GLU A 95 3.28 7.89 20.07
C GLU A 95 3.98 8.83 19.07
N PHE A 96 5.06 8.37 18.42
CA PHE A 96 5.73 9.12 17.37
C PHE A 96 4.82 9.33 16.15
N VAL A 97 4.16 8.28 15.67
CA VAL A 97 3.24 8.37 14.52
C VAL A 97 2.02 9.24 14.85
N ASP A 98 1.47 9.15 16.06
CA ASP A 98 0.33 9.96 16.52
C ASP A 98 0.64 11.46 16.59
N GLN A 99 1.91 11.82 16.80
CA GLN A 99 2.36 13.22 16.83
C GLN A 99 2.60 13.81 15.44
N LEU A 100 2.57 13.00 14.38
CA LEU A 100 2.80 13.49 13.03
C LEU A 100 1.67 14.42 12.58
N ASN A 101 2.04 15.48 11.89
CA ASN A 101 1.08 16.40 11.29
C ASN A 101 0.68 15.94 9.88
N SER A 102 -0.36 16.58 9.33
CA SER A 102 -0.91 16.20 8.01
C SER A 102 0.10 16.28 6.85
N LYS A 103 1.15 17.10 6.92
CA LYS A 103 2.17 17.14 5.87
C LYS A 103 3.08 15.92 5.93
N GLN A 104 3.46 15.50 7.13
CA GLN A 104 4.28 14.31 7.35
C GLN A 104 3.51 13.04 6.95
N PHE A 105 2.21 12.97 7.28
CA PHE A 105 1.35 11.87 6.83
C PHE A 105 1.24 11.77 5.31
N LYS A 106 1.25 12.89 4.57
CA LYS A 106 1.26 12.86 3.10
C LYS A 106 2.53 12.23 2.52
N GLU A 107 3.67 12.39 3.18
CA GLU A 107 4.91 11.72 2.75
C GLU A 107 4.83 10.20 2.96
N ILE A 108 4.18 9.77 4.05
CA ILE A 108 3.88 8.36 4.30
C ILE A 108 2.88 7.81 3.27
N GLU A 109 1.82 8.57 2.99
CA GLU A 109 0.81 8.24 1.97
C GLU A 109 1.49 8.06 0.60
N LYS A 110 2.37 8.99 0.22
CA LYS A 110 3.14 8.90 -1.02
C LYS A 110 4.01 7.64 -1.09
N PHE A 111 4.57 7.17 0.03
CA PHE A 111 5.28 5.90 0.06
C PHE A 111 4.37 4.73 -0.32
N PHE A 112 3.16 4.65 0.26
CA PHE A 112 2.18 3.60 -0.06
C PHE A 112 1.64 3.71 -1.50
N GLU A 113 1.35 4.92 -1.98
CA GLU A 113 0.89 5.15 -3.36
C GLU A 113 1.94 4.74 -4.41
N THR A 114 3.21 5.00 -4.12
CA THR A 114 4.32 4.70 -5.05
C THR A 114 4.90 3.31 -4.86
N THR A 115 4.37 2.53 -3.90
CA THR A 115 4.84 1.18 -3.59
C THR A 115 4.74 0.28 -4.83
N PRO A 116 5.80 -0.48 -5.14
CA PRO A 116 5.76 -1.41 -6.26
C PRO A 116 4.62 -2.41 -6.13
N LYS A 117 3.76 -2.47 -7.15
CA LYS A 117 2.61 -3.38 -7.19
C LYS A 117 2.60 -4.19 -8.47
N LEU A 118 2.04 -5.40 -8.39
CA LEU A 118 1.65 -6.15 -9.58
C LEU A 118 0.44 -5.44 -10.18
N SER A 119 0.56 -4.99 -11.43
CA SER A 119 -0.52 -4.32 -12.16
C SER A 119 -0.48 -4.73 -13.63
N HIS A 120 -1.63 -5.12 -14.17
CA HIS A 120 -1.82 -5.48 -15.57
C HIS A 120 -3.17 -4.96 -16.05
N THR A 121 -3.22 -4.31 -17.21
CA THR A 121 -4.47 -3.79 -17.78
C THR A 121 -4.93 -4.66 -18.93
N VAL A 122 -6.13 -5.23 -18.78
CA VAL A 122 -6.79 -6.07 -19.78
C VAL A 122 -7.85 -5.25 -20.49
N LYS A 123 -7.85 -5.27 -21.82
CA LYS A 123 -8.93 -4.67 -22.62
C LYS A 123 -10.01 -5.71 -22.84
N VAL A 124 -11.22 -5.42 -22.37
CA VAL A 124 -12.39 -6.28 -22.51
C VAL A 124 -13.44 -5.58 -23.36
N LYS A 125 -13.92 -6.26 -24.41
CA LYS A 125 -15.03 -5.76 -25.22
C LYS A 125 -16.33 -6.44 -24.79
N ASN A 126 -17.32 -5.65 -24.42
CA ASN A 126 -18.63 -6.17 -24.06
C ASN A 126 -19.36 -6.67 -25.33
N PRO A 127 -19.75 -7.95 -25.42
CA PRO A 127 -20.46 -8.49 -26.58
C PRO A 127 -21.87 -7.92 -26.78
N ASN A 128 -22.52 -7.45 -25.71
CA ASN A 128 -23.89 -6.92 -25.73
C ASN A 128 -23.92 -5.44 -26.14
N THR A 129 -23.03 -4.62 -25.58
CA THR A 129 -22.99 -3.16 -25.83
C THR A 129 -21.97 -2.75 -26.89
N ASN A 130 -21.06 -3.67 -27.26
CA ASN A 130 -19.89 -3.42 -28.12
C ASN A 130 -18.89 -2.38 -27.60
N VAL A 131 -18.98 -1.99 -26.33
CA VAL A 131 -18.07 -1.03 -25.70
C VAL A 131 -16.78 -1.74 -25.28
N GLU A 132 -15.63 -1.16 -25.64
CA GLU A 132 -14.32 -1.57 -25.13
C GLU A 132 -14.04 -0.87 -23.80
N SER A 133 -13.64 -1.65 -22.79
CA SER A 133 -13.35 -1.20 -21.44
C SER A 133 -12.00 -1.72 -20.98
N ASP A 134 -11.29 -0.90 -20.22
CA ASP A 134 -10.01 -1.27 -19.61
C ASP A 134 -10.26 -1.74 -18.17
N VAL A 135 -9.93 -3.01 -17.90
CA VAL A 135 -9.99 -3.60 -16.56
C VAL A 135 -8.56 -3.68 -16.04
N VAL A 136 -8.28 -2.97 -14.94
CA VAL A 136 -6.96 -3.00 -14.30
C VAL A 136 -6.98 -4.06 -13.21
N LEU A 137 -6.10 -5.04 -13.31
CA LEU A 137 -5.87 -6.07 -12.31
C LEU A 137 -4.66 -5.66 -11.48
N GLU A 138 -4.88 -5.31 -10.21
CA GLU A 138 -3.84 -4.80 -9.34
C GLU A 138 -3.83 -5.46 -7.97
N GLY A 139 -2.63 -5.80 -7.48
CA GLY A 139 -2.46 -6.40 -6.16
C GLY A 139 -2.91 -7.86 -6.09
N LEU A 140 -2.54 -8.54 -5.01
CA LEU A 140 -2.73 -9.99 -4.88
C LEU A 140 -4.21 -10.40 -4.87
N ALA A 141 -5.08 -9.60 -4.26
CA ALA A 141 -6.51 -9.89 -4.20
C ALA A 141 -7.12 -10.03 -5.61
N SER A 142 -6.80 -9.12 -6.54
CA SER A 142 -7.33 -9.16 -7.90
C SER A 142 -6.87 -10.35 -8.75
N PHE A 143 -5.82 -11.07 -8.32
CA PHE A 143 -5.34 -12.27 -9.02
C PHE A 143 -5.86 -13.58 -8.41
N PHE A 144 -6.44 -13.53 -7.21
CA PHE A 144 -6.98 -14.71 -6.50
C PHE A 144 -8.49 -14.63 -6.23
N SER A 145 -9.15 -13.53 -6.61
CA SER A 145 -10.60 -13.30 -6.52
C SER A 145 -11.39 -13.89 -7.68
#